data_AF-A0A176UA75-F1
#
_entry.id   AF-A0A176UA75-F1
#
_cell.length_a   1.000
_cell.length_b   1.000
_cell.length_c   1.000
_cell.angle_alpha   90.00
_cell.angle_beta   90.00
_cell.angle_gamma   90.00
#
_symmetry.space_group_name_H-M   'P 1'
#
loop_
_entity.id
_entity.type
_entity.pdbx_description
1 polymer ?
#
loop_
_entity_poly.entity_id
_entity_poly.type
_entity_poly.pdbx_seq_one_letter_code
_entity_poly.pdbx_strand_id
1 'polypeptide(L)'
;MSSEKHIMKRKKVPFLSFALLSVLIMGCVFVPFFCKDASYMDLMNCSRAPGREFFFGTDTMGRDLFSCIWHGGRVSLTIGFLSAAISAVIAVLYGTASALSPAWLDRLLMRLVDVLLSVPSLLLVLFVQAVFGKNIIGMSVAIGLCGWFSMAKIVRTQAKTVKESGFVTASQCMGGGFFHVLYWHLAPNFLPSILFMIIMSVRTAIAEESTLSFLGLGLPIETISWGSMLALAQNAFVMRAWWMILIPGLFLILLFLCLTEIGSWCQERMNHKKRQM
;
A
#
# COMPACT_ATOMS: atom_id res chain seq x y z
N MET A 1 26.10 8.43 -35.28
CA MET A 1 24.76 8.34 -34.65
C MET A 1 24.88 7.45 -33.42
N SER A 2 25.00 8.10 -32.26
CA SER A 2 25.47 7.55 -30.99
C SER A 2 24.48 6.53 -30.43
N SER A 3 24.91 5.27 -30.35
CA SER A 3 24.20 4.21 -29.63
C SER A 3 24.46 4.43 -28.14
N GLU A 4 23.56 5.15 -27.47
CA GLU A 4 23.55 5.27 -26.01
C GLU A 4 23.32 3.89 -25.39
N LYS A 5 24.43 3.22 -25.13
CA LYS A 5 24.52 2.14 -24.14
C LYS A 5 24.21 2.75 -22.77
N HIS A 6 22.92 2.92 -22.46
CA HIS A 6 22.47 2.99 -21.07
C HIS A 6 22.73 1.63 -20.42
N ILE A 7 23.97 1.41 -20.01
CA ILE A 7 24.34 0.38 -19.04
C ILE A 7 23.60 0.80 -17.77
N MET A 8 22.40 0.26 -17.57
CA MET A 8 21.64 0.35 -16.33
C MET A 8 22.56 -0.15 -15.22
N LYS A 9 23.23 0.78 -14.52
CA LYS A 9 24.00 0.47 -13.31
C LYS A 9 23.04 -0.27 -12.39
N ARG A 10 23.38 -1.51 -12.02
CA ARG A 10 22.63 -2.27 -11.01
C ARG A 10 22.37 -1.35 -9.83
N LYS A 11 21.10 -1.09 -9.49
CA LYS A 11 20.81 -0.55 -8.16
C LYS A 11 21.33 -1.56 -7.16
N LYS A 12 22.28 -1.12 -6.33
CA LYS A 12 22.69 -1.86 -5.14
C LYS A 12 21.44 -2.10 -4.30
N VAL A 13 21.42 -3.20 -3.55
CA VAL A 13 20.31 -3.48 -2.62
C VAL A 13 20.12 -2.24 -1.74
N PRO A 14 18.89 -1.68 -1.63
CA PRO A 14 18.64 -0.48 -0.82
C PRO A 14 18.63 -0.87 0.66
N PHE A 15 19.82 -1.20 1.19
CA PHE A 15 19.98 -1.73 2.55
C PHE A 15 19.43 -0.76 3.60
N LEU A 16 19.64 0.55 3.40
CA LEU A 16 19.10 1.59 4.26
C LEU A 16 17.57 1.52 4.35
N SER A 17 16.88 1.42 3.20
CA SER A 17 15.41 1.34 3.15
C SER A 17 14.87 0.06 3.77
N PHE A 18 15.54 -1.08 3.57
CA PHE A 18 15.19 -2.33 4.27
C PHE A 18 15.37 -2.21 5.79
N ALA A 19 16.50 -1.65 6.24
CA ALA A 19 16.78 -1.47 7.65
C ALA A 19 15.77 -0.50 8.30
N LEU A 20 15.49 0.63 7.67
CA LEU A 20 14.51 1.62 8.15
C LEU A 20 13.10 1.05 8.18
N LEU A 21 12.64 0.38 7.13
CA LEU A 21 11.32 -0.26 7.12
C LEU A 21 11.23 -1.33 8.22
N SER A 22 12.29 -2.12 8.41
CA SER A 22 12.36 -3.12 9.47
C SER A 22 12.23 -2.48 10.85
N VAL A 23 12.95 -1.38 11.10
CA VAL A 23 12.85 -0.63 12.36
C VAL A 23 11.44 -0.06 12.56
N LEU A 24 10.82 0.51 11.52
CA LEU A 24 9.47 1.05 11.60
C LEU A 24 8.45 -0.05 11.93
N ILE A 25 8.51 -1.19 11.25
CA ILE A 25 7.62 -2.32 11.48
C ILE A 25 7.86 -2.90 12.89
N MET A 26 9.11 -3.12 13.28
CA MET A 26 9.44 -3.62 14.62
C MET A 26 8.96 -2.67 15.71
N GLY A 27 9.18 -1.36 15.56
CA GLY A 27 8.69 -0.36 16.51
C GLY A 27 7.16 -0.37 16.64
N CYS A 28 6.43 -0.58 15.53
CA CYS A 28 4.97 -0.73 15.55
C CYS A 28 4.53 -2.07 16.17
N VAL A 29 5.29 -3.15 16.02
CA VAL A 29 4.93 -4.47 16.59
C VAL A 29 5.21 -4.53 18.09
N PHE A 30 6.33 -3.98 18.55
CA PHE A 30 6.78 -4.02 19.94
C PHE A 30 6.28 -2.86 20.81
N VAL A 31 5.28 -2.11 20.33
CA VAL A 31 4.59 -1.04 21.06
C VAL A 31 4.23 -1.39 22.51
N PRO A 32 3.52 -2.50 22.80
CA PRO A 32 3.05 -2.77 24.16
C PRO A 32 4.18 -2.99 25.18
N PHE A 33 5.43 -3.14 24.73
CA PHE A 33 6.56 -3.33 25.63
C PHE A 33 7.24 -2.00 26.05
N PHE A 34 7.16 -0.95 25.23
CA PHE A 34 7.92 0.28 25.45
C PHE A 34 7.07 1.57 25.53
N CYS A 35 5.83 1.55 25.05
CA CYS A 35 4.98 2.74 25.00
C CYS A 35 3.89 2.71 26.09
N LYS A 36 3.46 3.91 26.51
CA LYS A 36 2.27 4.08 27.35
C LYS A 36 1.01 3.93 26.48
N ASP A 37 -0.14 3.82 27.13
CA ASP A 37 -1.42 3.78 26.42
C ASP A 37 -1.61 5.08 25.62
N ALA A 38 -1.64 4.96 24.28
CA ALA A 38 -1.81 6.11 23.39
C ALA A 38 -3.21 6.75 23.51
N SER A 39 -4.19 6.05 24.09
CA SER A 39 -5.53 6.60 24.34
C SER A 39 -5.61 7.48 25.58
N TYR A 40 -4.59 7.45 26.45
CA TYR A 40 -4.54 8.24 27.67
C TYR A 40 -4.42 9.74 27.37
N MET A 41 -5.40 10.52 27.84
CA MET A 41 -5.47 11.97 27.68
C MET A 41 -5.05 12.69 28.96
N ASP A 42 -3.97 13.47 28.89
CA ASP A 42 -3.52 14.33 29.98
C ASP A 42 -3.88 15.80 29.71
N LEU A 43 -5.08 16.21 30.15
CA LEU A 43 -5.60 17.55 29.91
C LEU A 43 -4.73 18.67 30.53
N MET A 44 -3.87 18.34 31.50
CA MET A 44 -2.95 19.32 32.11
C MET A 44 -1.74 19.61 31.20
N ASN A 45 -1.45 18.73 30.25
CA ASN A 45 -0.29 18.80 29.37
C ASN A 45 -0.69 18.87 27.89
N CYS A 46 -1.77 19.60 27.54
CA CYS A 46 -2.17 19.81 26.14
C CYS A 46 -1.16 20.65 25.36
N SER A 47 -0.84 20.23 24.12
CA SER A 47 0.04 20.96 23.21
C SER A 47 1.40 21.34 23.79
N ARG A 48 1.99 20.44 24.60
CA ARG A 48 3.30 20.62 25.20
C ARG A 48 4.39 20.26 24.19
N ALA A 49 5.37 21.15 24.07
CA ALA A 49 6.50 20.97 23.14
C ALA A 49 7.35 19.74 23.51
N PRO A 50 8.08 19.17 22.52
CA PRO A 50 9.01 18.08 22.75
C PRO A 50 10.00 18.37 23.88
N GLY A 51 10.21 17.40 24.77
CA GLY A 51 11.06 17.53 25.93
C GLY A 51 11.44 16.18 26.53
N ARG A 52 12.03 16.21 27.73
CA ARG A 52 12.47 14.98 28.44
C ARG A 52 11.32 14.09 28.89
N GLU A 53 10.18 14.68 29.18
CA GLU A 53 8.98 13.96 29.63
C GLU A 53 8.14 13.44 28.45
N PHE A 54 8.03 14.24 27.39
CA PHE A 54 7.33 13.90 26.15
C PHE A 54 8.30 14.02 24.97
N PHE A 55 8.91 12.92 24.54
CA PHE A 55 9.97 12.92 23.54
C PHE A 55 9.58 13.61 22.22
N PHE A 56 8.34 13.41 21.78
CA PHE A 56 7.78 14.04 20.58
C PHE A 56 6.77 15.14 20.90
N GLY A 57 6.62 15.51 22.17
CA GLY A 57 5.58 16.42 22.65
C GLY A 57 4.23 15.73 22.80
N THR A 58 3.20 16.52 23.11
CA THR A 58 1.82 16.05 23.21
C THR A 58 0.93 16.66 22.13
N ASP A 59 -0.21 16.02 21.88
CA ASP A 59 -1.24 16.54 20.98
C ASP A 59 -2.23 17.50 21.68
N THR A 60 -3.25 17.95 20.95
CA THR A 60 -4.27 18.89 21.45
C THR A 60 -5.12 18.34 22.59
N MET A 61 -5.11 17.02 22.79
CA MET A 61 -5.84 16.33 23.86
C MET A 61 -4.88 15.84 24.96
N GLY A 62 -3.61 16.25 24.92
CA GLY A 62 -2.59 15.88 25.90
C GLY A 62 -2.08 14.44 25.77
N ARG A 63 -2.33 13.77 24.63
CA ARG A 63 -1.81 12.42 24.38
C ARG A 63 -0.34 12.50 24.00
N ASP A 64 0.46 11.55 24.51
CA ASP A 64 1.89 11.46 24.18
C ASP A 64 2.10 11.08 22.71
N LEU A 65 2.69 12.01 21.94
CA LEU A 65 2.84 11.83 20.49
C LEU A 65 3.79 10.68 20.15
N PHE A 66 4.74 10.36 21.04
CA PHE A 66 5.62 9.20 20.87
C PHE A 66 4.83 7.90 20.87
N SER A 67 4.01 7.68 21.89
CA SER A 67 3.12 6.52 21.97
C SER A 67 2.11 6.49 20.82
N CYS A 68 1.53 7.65 20.46
CA CYS A 68 0.58 7.76 19.35
C CYS A 68 1.17 7.35 18.00
N ILE A 69 2.43 7.69 17.70
CA ILE A 69 3.05 7.34 16.41
C ILE A 69 3.16 5.83 16.23
N TRP A 70 3.59 5.10 17.26
CA TRP A 70 3.79 3.67 17.12
C TRP A 70 2.47 2.90 17.16
N HIS A 71 1.53 3.30 18.03
CA HIS A 71 0.16 2.76 18.01
C HIS A 71 -0.54 3.05 16.68
N GLY A 72 -0.44 4.29 16.19
CA GLY A 72 -1.04 4.71 14.92
C GLY A 72 -0.42 4.03 13.71
N GLY A 73 0.88 3.75 13.77
CA GLY A 73 1.58 2.99 12.74
C GLY A 73 1.03 1.58 12.57
N ARG A 74 0.61 0.90 13.66
CA ARG A 74 -0.08 -0.41 13.55
C ARG A 74 -1.37 -0.31 12.77
N VAL A 75 -2.17 0.73 13.03
CA VAL A 75 -3.45 0.94 12.34
C VAL A 75 -3.22 1.25 10.86
N SER A 76 -2.35 2.21 10.53
CA SER A 76 -2.08 2.54 9.13
C SER A 76 -1.45 1.37 8.37
N LEU A 77 -0.50 0.63 8.97
CA LEU A 77 0.10 -0.56 8.34
C LEU A 77 -0.93 -1.68 8.14
N THR A 78 -1.79 -1.97 9.11
CA THR A 78 -2.83 -3.00 8.96
C THR A 78 -3.80 -2.63 7.84
N ILE A 79 -4.22 -1.36 7.73
CA ILE A 79 -5.05 -0.90 6.61
C ILE A 79 -4.32 -1.06 5.29
N GLY A 80 -3.06 -0.64 5.20
CA GLY A 80 -2.25 -0.77 4.00
C GLY A 80 -2.13 -2.22 3.52
N PHE A 81 -1.74 -3.13 4.42
CA PHE A 81 -1.57 -4.56 4.09
C PHE A 81 -2.88 -5.26 3.77
N LEU A 82 -3.95 -5.02 4.55
CA LEU A 82 -5.25 -5.66 4.34
C LEU A 82 -5.88 -5.19 3.01
N SER A 83 -5.83 -3.89 2.72
CA SER A 83 -6.31 -3.33 1.46
C SER A 83 -5.56 -3.87 0.25
N ALA A 84 -4.22 -3.97 0.36
CA ALA A 84 -3.39 -4.52 -0.70
C ALA A 84 -3.65 -6.02 -0.93
N ALA A 85 -3.86 -6.79 0.14
CA ALA A 85 -4.20 -8.20 0.04
C ALA A 85 -5.55 -8.41 -0.67
N ILE A 86 -6.59 -7.68 -0.28
CA ILE A 86 -7.90 -7.70 -0.92
C ILE A 86 -7.77 -7.31 -2.40
N SER A 87 -7.06 -6.21 -2.68
CA SER A 87 -6.83 -5.73 -4.05
C SER A 87 -6.13 -6.78 -4.90
N ALA A 88 -5.10 -7.43 -4.36
CA ALA A 88 -4.31 -8.43 -5.05
C ALA A 88 -5.11 -9.68 -5.39
N VAL A 89 -5.91 -10.19 -4.45
CA VAL A 89 -6.76 -11.35 -4.70
C VAL A 89 -7.75 -11.06 -5.82
N ILE A 90 -8.46 -9.92 -5.75
CA ILE A 90 -9.45 -9.55 -6.77
C ILE A 90 -8.77 -9.32 -8.12
N ALA A 91 -7.66 -8.60 -8.14
CA ALA A 91 -6.94 -8.29 -9.37
C ALA A 91 -6.37 -9.54 -10.06
N VAL A 92 -5.85 -10.49 -9.28
CA VAL A 92 -5.33 -11.75 -9.82
C VAL A 92 -6.46 -12.58 -10.41
N LEU A 93 -7.56 -12.77 -9.68
CA LEU A 93 -8.71 -13.53 -10.16
C LEU A 93 -9.34 -12.87 -11.40
N TYR A 94 -9.63 -11.57 -11.34
CA TYR A 94 -10.26 -10.85 -12.44
C TYR A 94 -9.35 -10.74 -13.66
N GLY A 95 -8.08 -10.40 -13.47
CA GLY A 95 -7.10 -10.22 -14.54
C GLY A 95 -6.82 -11.52 -15.27
N THR A 96 -6.67 -12.63 -14.54
CA THR A 96 -6.48 -13.96 -15.15
C THR A 96 -7.75 -14.45 -15.85
N ALA A 97 -8.93 -14.29 -15.24
CA ALA A 97 -10.21 -14.62 -15.87
C ALA A 97 -10.41 -13.86 -17.20
N SER A 98 -10.11 -12.56 -17.22
CA SER A 98 -10.17 -11.74 -18.44
C SER A 98 -9.19 -12.21 -19.50
N ALA A 99 -7.94 -12.52 -19.13
CA ALA A 99 -6.92 -12.98 -20.06
C ALA A 99 -7.24 -14.33 -20.73
N LEU A 100 -7.96 -15.20 -20.02
CA LEU A 100 -8.33 -16.53 -20.48
C LEU A 100 -9.63 -16.53 -21.29
N SER A 101 -10.48 -15.54 -21.06
CA SER A 101 -11.77 -15.39 -21.73
C SER A 101 -11.65 -15.14 -23.25
N PRO A 102 -12.70 -15.47 -24.02
CA PRO A 102 -12.77 -15.09 -25.44
C PRO A 102 -12.73 -13.57 -25.62
N ALA A 103 -12.28 -13.11 -26.78
CA ALA A 103 -11.98 -11.70 -27.04
C ALA A 103 -13.14 -10.73 -26.77
N TRP A 104 -14.39 -11.17 -26.94
CA TRP A 104 -15.56 -10.32 -26.66
C TRP A 104 -15.78 -10.11 -25.16
N LEU A 105 -15.65 -11.17 -24.34
CA LEU A 105 -15.84 -11.11 -22.90
C LEU A 105 -14.67 -10.36 -22.24
N ASP A 106 -13.45 -10.60 -22.71
CA ASP A 106 -12.28 -9.86 -22.29
C ASP A 106 -12.42 -8.34 -22.54
N ARG A 107 -12.96 -7.95 -23.71
CA ARG A 107 -13.28 -6.54 -24.00
C ARG A 107 -14.33 -5.98 -23.05
N LEU A 108 -15.38 -6.73 -22.74
CA LEU A 108 -16.44 -6.30 -21.82
C LEU A 108 -15.89 -6.08 -20.41
N LEU A 109 -15.14 -7.06 -19.89
CA LEU A 109 -14.52 -6.99 -18.56
C LEU A 109 -13.56 -5.79 -18.46
N MET A 110 -12.65 -5.64 -19.41
CA MET A 110 -11.74 -4.48 -19.39
C MET A 110 -12.46 -3.15 -19.54
N ARG A 111 -13.58 -3.10 -20.27
CA ARG A 111 -14.37 -1.87 -20.38
C ARG A 111 -15.04 -1.47 -19.06
N LEU A 112 -15.48 -2.44 -18.25
CA LEU A 112 -15.95 -2.15 -16.89
C LEU A 112 -14.83 -1.54 -16.04
N VAL A 113 -13.62 -2.12 -16.10
CA VAL A 113 -12.45 -1.59 -15.38
C VAL A 113 -12.09 -0.18 -15.86
N ASP A 114 -12.16 0.08 -17.17
CA ASP A 114 -11.90 1.40 -17.75
C ASP A 114 -12.91 2.45 -17.25
N VAL A 115 -14.19 2.10 -17.16
CA VAL A 115 -15.23 2.99 -16.60
C VAL A 115 -14.97 3.27 -15.13
N LEU A 116 -14.62 2.26 -14.33
CA LEU A 116 -14.32 2.45 -12.90
C LEU A 116 -13.09 3.32 -12.68
N LEU A 117 -12.04 3.15 -13.50
CA LEU A 117 -10.83 3.99 -13.46
C LEU A 117 -11.06 5.43 -13.91
N SER A 118 -12.16 5.73 -14.60
CA SER A 118 -12.50 7.11 -14.96
C SER A 118 -12.99 7.93 -13.75
N VAL A 119 -13.42 7.26 -12.67
CA VAL A 119 -13.85 7.91 -11.43
C VAL A 119 -12.64 8.10 -10.51
N PRO A 120 -12.46 9.30 -9.89
CA PRO A 120 -11.40 9.52 -8.91
C PRO A 120 -11.44 8.47 -7.78
N SER A 121 -10.30 7.84 -7.49
CA SER A 121 -10.22 6.71 -6.53
C SER A 121 -10.74 7.09 -5.15
N LEU A 122 -10.37 8.28 -4.66
CA LEU A 122 -10.84 8.80 -3.37
C LEU A 122 -12.37 8.88 -3.30
N LEU A 123 -13.05 9.27 -4.38
CA LEU A 123 -14.52 9.33 -4.41
C LEU A 123 -15.12 7.92 -4.34
N LEU A 124 -14.55 6.95 -5.07
CA LEU A 124 -15.01 5.56 -4.99
C LEU A 124 -14.83 5.00 -3.58
N VAL A 125 -13.66 5.21 -2.97
CA VAL A 125 -13.38 4.76 -1.60
C VAL A 125 -14.39 5.37 -0.63
N LEU A 126 -14.71 6.67 -0.76
CA LEU A 126 -15.72 7.33 0.07
C LEU A 126 -17.12 6.71 -0.08
N PHE A 127 -17.56 6.42 -1.32
CA PHE A 127 -18.86 5.78 -1.54
C PHE A 127 -18.92 4.37 -0.94
N VAL A 128 -17.85 3.59 -1.11
CA VAL A 128 -17.78 2.24 -0.54
C VAL A 128 -17.70 2.32 0.99
N GLN A 129 -16.89 3.23 1.53
CA GLN A 129 -16.77 3.44 2.98
C GLN A 129 -18.10 3.85 3.64
N ALA A 130 -18.96 4.60 2.94
CA ALA A 130 -20.29 4.93 3.44
C ALA A 130 -21.17 3.69 3.70
N VAL A 131 -20.92 2.60 2.98
CA VAL A 131 -21.62 1.31 3.16
C VAL A 131 -20.94 0.43 4.22
N PHE A 132 -19.60 0.34 4.19
CA PHE A 132 -18.83 -0.56 5.07
C PHE A 132 -18.48 0.04 6.45
N GLY A 133 -18.68 1.35 6.63
CA GLY A 133 -18.46 2.06 7.88
C GLY A 133 -17.05 2.62 8.09
N LYS A 134 -16.93 3.59 9.01
CA LYS A 134 -15.69 4.27 9.36
C LYS A 134 -14.91 3.52 10.46
N ASN A 135 -14.51 2.29 10.18
CA ASN A 135 -13.62 1.53 11.06
C ASN A 135 -12.46 0.92 10.27
N ILE A 136 -11.48 0.33 10.96
CA ILE A 136 -10.25 -0.20 10.35
C ILE A 136 -10.57 -1.21 9.23
N ILE A 137 -11.51 -2.12 9.46
CA ILE A 137 -11.89 -3.17 8.51
C ILE A 137 -12.66 -2.57 7.33
N GLY A 138 -13.66 -1.73 7.61
CA GLY A 138 -14.50 -1.10 6.59
C GLY A 138 -13.68 -0.20 5.66
N MET A 139 -12.74 0.56 6.21
CA MET A 139 -11.79 1.37 5.44
C MET A 139 -10.87 0.49 4.58
N SER A 140 -10.34 -0.60 5.14
CA SER A 140 -9.48 -1.53 4.41
C SER A 140 -10.19 -2.22 3.26
N VAL A 141 -11.45 -2.62 3.48
CA VAL A 141 -12.31 -3.21 2.44
C VAL A 141 -12.64 -2.17 1.37
N ALA A 142 -12.97 -0.94 1.76
CA ALA A 142 -13.28 0.13 0.81
C ALA A 142 -12.09 0.44 -0.11
N ILE A 143 -10.91 0.67 0.47
CA ILE A 143 -9.68 0.90 -0.30
C ILE A 143 -9.34 -0.33 -1.15
N GLY A 144 -9.43 -1.54 -0.59
CA GLY A 144 -9.13 -2.79 -1.29
C GLY A 144 -10.05 -3.07 -2.50
N LEU A 145 -11.35 -2.78 -2.36
CA LEU A 145 -12.33 -2.95 -3.44
C LEU A 145 -12.19 -1.92 -4.56
N CYS A 146 -11.51 -0.80 -4.31
CA CYS A 146 -11.24 0.23 -5.32
C CYS A 146 -9.81 0.13 -5.87
N GLY A 147 -8.86 -0.45 -5.13
CA GLY A 147 -7.44 -0.51 -5.50
C GLY A 147 -7.08 -1.56 -6.56
N TRP A 148 -7.97 -2.52 -6.85
CA TRP A 148 -7.63 -3.66 -7.72
C TRP A 148 -7.65 -3.35 -9.23
N PHE A 149 -8.30 -2.27 -9.66
CA PHE A 149 -8.55 -1.99 -11.08
C PHE A 149 -7.26 -1.90 -11.93
N SER A 150 -6.31 -1.07 -11.49
CA SER A 150 -5.02 -0.90 -12.16
C SER A 150 -4.20 -2.19 -12.11
N MET A 151 -4.31 -2.94 -11.00
CA MET A 151 -3.59 -4.18 -10.81
C MET A 151 -4.12 -5.29 -11.74
N ALA A 152 -5.44 -5.36 -11.95
CA ALA A 152 -6.06 -6.33 -12.85
C ALA A 152 -5.61 -6.16 -14.31
N LYS A 153 -5.47 -4.92 -14.78
CA LYS A 153 -4.96 -4.64 -16.14
C LYS A 153 -3.56 -5.20 -16.35
N ILE A 154 -2.67 -5.00 -15.37
CA ILE A 154 -1.28 -5.49 -15.46
C ILE A 154 -1.25 -7.02 -15.39
N VAL A 155 -2.01 -7.63 -14.45
CA VAL A 155 -2.13 -9.09 -14.38
C VAL A 155 -2.66 -9.66 -15.69
N ARG A 156 -3.71 -9.08 -16.27
CA ARG A 156 -4.26 -9.51 -17.56
C ARG A 156 -3.21 -9.47 -18.66
N THR A 157 -2.50 -8.36 -18.80
CA THR A 157 -1.47 -8.21 -19.84
C THR A 157 -0.41 -9.29 -19.71
N GLN A 158 0.07 -9.53 -18.48
CA GLN A 158 1.05 -10.58 -18.23
C GLN A 158 0.48 -11.99 -18.47
N ALA A 159 -0.78 -12.23 -18.11
CA ALA A 159 -1.46 -13.51 -18.28
C ALA A 159 -1.62 -13.84 -19.76
N LYS A 160 -1.95 -12.85 -20.59
CA LYS A 160 -1.96 -13.00 -22.05
C LYS A 160 -0.57 -13.30 -22.61
N THR A 161 0.46 -12.53 -22.21
CA THR A 161 1.83 -12.76 -22.68
C THR A 161 2.33 -14.17 -22.37
N VAL A 162 2.02 -14.70 -21.17
CA VAL A 162 2.40 -16.08 -20.81
C VAL A 162 1.58 -17.10 -21.59
N LYS A 163 0.28 -16.89 -21.75
CA LYS A 163 -0.60 -17.77 -22.54
C LYS A 163 -0.13 -17.91 -23.99
N GLU A 164 0.37 -16.83 -24.60
CA GLU A 164 0.86 -16.79 -25.97
C GLU A 164 2.31 -17.29 -26.12
N SER A 165 2.98 -17.66 -25.03
CA SER A 165 4.36 -18.12 -25.06
C SER A 165 4.49 -19.56 -25.58
N GLY A 166 5.53 -19.83 -26.38
CA GLY A 166 5.77 -21.15 -26.98
C GLY A 166 5.92 -22.29 -25.96
N PHE A 167 6.35 -22.00 -24.73
CA PHE A 167 6.48 -23.00 -23.66
C PHE A 167 5.11 -23.51 -23.18
N VAL A 168 4.09 -22.64 -23.16
CA VAL A 168 2.72 -23.03 -22.82
C VAL A 168 2.13 -23.91 -23.92
N THR A 169 2.35 -23.55 -25.19
CA THR A 169 1.96 -24.37 -26.34
C THR A 169 2.64 -25.74 -26.30
N ALA A 170 3.95 -25.80 -25.99
CA ALA A 170 4.68 -27.06 -25.85
C ALA A 170 4.16 -27.91 -24.69
N SER A 171 3.87 -27.31 -23.53
CA SER A 171 3.26 -27.99 -22.37
C SER A 171 1.89 -28.57 -22.70
N GLN A 172 1.04 -27.84 -23.42
CA GLN A 172 -0.26 -28.33 -23.89
C GLN A 172 -0.12 -29.50 -24.88
N CYS A 173 0.84 -29.44 -25.81
CA CYS A 173 1.16 -30.56 -26.72
C CYS A 173 1.63 -31.81 -25.97
N MET A 174 2.25 -31.65 -24.79
CA MET A 174 2.67 -32.75 -23.91
C MET A 174 1.56 -33.25 -22.97
N GLY A 175 0.31 -32.80 -23.16
CA GLY A 175 -0.84 -33.19 -22.32
C GLY A 175 -0.98 -32.40 -21.02
N GLY A 176 -0.24 -31.30 -20.86
CA GLY A 176 -0.36 -30.39 -19.73
C GLY A 176 -1.74 -29.73 -19.68
N GLY A 177 -2.52 -30.03 -18.63
CA GLY A 177 -3.83 -29.43 -18.41
C GLY A 177 -3.77 -27.94 -18.01
N PHE A 178 -4.92 -27.27 -18.08
CA PHE A 178 -5.06 -25.84 -17.78
C PHE A 178 -4.51 -25.44 -16.39
N PHE A 179 -4.86 -26.19 -15.34
CA PHE A 179 -4.39 -25.91 -13.98
C PHE A 179 -2.89 -26.19 -13.79
N HIS A 180 -2.33 -27.14 -14.55
CA HIS A 180 -0.89 -27.41 -14.55
C HIS A 180 -0.13 -26.21 -15.11
N VAL A 181 -0.57 -25.67 -16.25
CA VAL A 181 -0.01 -24.45 -16.85
C VAL A 181 -0.15 -23.25 -15.92
N LEU A 182 -1.30 -23.10 -15.26
CA LEU A 182 -1.54 -21.98 -14.35
C LEU A 182 -0.57 -21.98 -13.16
N TYR A 183 -0.40 -23.14 -12.51
CA TYR A 183 0.37 -23.25 -11.26
C TYR A 183 1.88 -23.33 -11.51
N TRP A 184 2.31 -24.08 -12.52
CA TRP A 184 3.74 -24.33 -12.78
C TRP A 184 4.37 -23.34 -13.75
N HIS A 185 3.60 -22.77 -14.68
CA HIS A 185 4.14 -21.86 -15.69
C HIS A 185 3.68 -20.42 -15.53
N LEU A 186 2.41 -20.18 -15.18
CA LEU A 186 1.97 -18.82 -14.87
C LEU A 186 2.54 -18.39 -13.52
N ALA A 187 2.09 -18.93 -12.38
CA ALA A 187 2.38 -18.40 -11.04
C ALA A 187 3.84 -17.92 -10.79
N PRO A 188 4.91 -18.70 -11.07
CA PRO A 188 6.29 -18.24 -10.86
C PRO A 188 6.70 -17.06 -11.75
N ASN A 189 6.08 -16.89 -12.92
CA ASN A 189 6.30 -15.77 -13.82
C ASN A 189 5.57 -14.48 -13.39
N PHE A 190 4.47 -14.58 -12.63
CA PHE A 190 3.73 -13.41 -12.11
C PHE A 190 4.22 -12.92 -10.77
N LEU A 191 4.67 -13.84 -9.90
CA LEU A 191 5.10 -13.53 -8.54
C LEU A 191 5.96 -12.27 -8.46
N PRO A 192 6.94 -12.05 -9.35
CA PRO A 192 7.67 -10.80 -9.40
C PRO A 192 6.88 -9.50 -9.48
N SER A 193 6.03 -9.41 -10.50
CA SER A 193 5.29 -8.19 -10.76
C SER A 193 4.18 -8.01 -9.74
N ILE A 194 3.56 -9.11 -9.31
CA ILE A 194 2.57 -9.09 -8.24
C ILE A 194 3.19 -8.56 -6.95
N LEU A 195 4.38 -9.03 -6.55
CA LEU A 195 5.05 -8.53 -5.34
C LEU A 195 5.34 -7.03 -5.40
N PHE A 196 5.87 -6.55 -6.52
CA PHE A 196 6.06 -5.11 -6.74
C PHE A 196 4.74 -4.34 -6.58
N MET A 197 3.68 -4.82 -7.21
CA MET A 197 2.39 -4.15 -7.19
C MET A 197 1.72 -4.21 -5.82
N ILE A 198 1.90 -5.29 -5.05
CA ILE A 198 1.44 -5.38 -3.67
C ILE A 198 2.13 -4.31 -2.82
N ILE A 199 3.46 -4.18 -2.91
CA ILE A 199 4.22 -3.15 -2.18
C ILE A 199 3.71 -1.74 -2.52
N MET A 200 3.50 -1.48 -3.82
CA MET A 200 2.97 -0.20 -4.27
C MET A 200 1.53 0.04 -3.85
N SER A 201 0.72 -1.02 -3.77
CA SER A 201 -0.67 -0.99 -3.31
C SER A 201 -0.76 -0.69 -1.81
N VAL A 202 0.14 -1.24 -0.98
CA VAL A 202 0.25 -0.90 0.45
C VAL A 202 0.54 0.59 0.60
N ARG A 203 1.51 1.12 -0.16
CA ARG A 203 1.86 2.54 -0.15
C ARG A 203 0.69 3.43 -0.54
N THR A 204 -0.02 3.11 -1.62
CA THR A 204 -1.18 3.90 -2.06
C THR A 204 -2.34 3.82 -1.09
N ALA A 205 -2.60 2.65 -0.49
CA ALA A 205 -3.66 2.49 0.49
C ALA A 205 -3.43 3.33 1.75
N ILE A 206 -2.19 3.39 2.25
CA ILE A 206 -1.84 4.24 3.40
C ILE A 206 -1.96 5.73 3.03
N ALA A 207 -1.60 6.10 1.81
CA ALA A 207 -1.76 7.48 1.33
C ALA A 207 -3.24 7.88 1.20
N GLU A 208 -4.10 6.99 0.70
CA GLU A 208 -5.55 7.21 0.61
C GLU A 208 -6.18 7.29 2.00
N GLU A 209 -5.85 6.38 2.92
CA GLU A 209 -6.26 6.45 4.32
C GLU A 209 -5.86 7.78 4.95
N SER A 210 -4.59 8.18 4.78
CA SER A 210 -4.07 9.42 5.33
C SER A 210 -4.77 10.65 4.77
N THR A 211 -5.05 10.64 3.46
CA THR A 211 -5.75 11.75 2.78
C THR A 211 -7.19 11.85 3.24
N LEU A 212 -7.91 10.73 3.33
CA LEU A 212 -9.30 10.72 3.78
C LEU A 212 -9.42 11.10 5.25
N SER A 213 -8.53 10.59 6.10
CA SER A 213 -8.46 10.98 7.51
C SER A 213 -8.13 12.46 7.66
N PHE A 214 -7.17 12.99 6.90
CA PHE A 214 -6.84 14.42 6.87
C PHE A 214 -8.02 15.30 6.43
N LEU A 215 -8.84 14.84 5.48
CA LEU A 215 -10.06 15.53 5.06
C LEU A 215 -11.24 15.37 6.06
N GLY A 216 -11.06 14.65 7.18
CA GLY A 216 -12.10 14.39 8.17
C GLY A 216 -13.12 13.32 7.74
N LEU A 217 -12.86 12.62 6.64
CA LEU A 217 -13.75 11.60 6.07
C LEU A 217 -13.29 10.17 6.37
N GLY A 218 -12.06 10.00 6.82
CA GLY A 218 -11.44 8.71 7.12
C GLY A 218 -11.90 8.12 8.46
N LEU A 219 -10.92 7.67 9.25
CA LEU A 219 -11.16 7.04 10.54
C LEU A 219 -11.66 8.05 11.60
N PRO A 220 -12.44 7.61 12.61
CA PRO A 220 -12.84 8.45 13.72
C PRO A 220 -11.61 8.91 14.52
N ILE A 221 -11.69 10.10 15.11
CA ILE A 221 -10.59 10.73 15.87
C ILE A 221 -10.14 9.92 17.09
N GLU A 222 -10.99 9.03 17.60
CA GLU A 222 -10.70 8.09 18.68
C GLU A 222 -9.68 7.03 18.23
N THR A 223 -9.71 6.64 16.96
CA THR A 223 -8.76 5.71 16.38
C THR A 223 -7.52 6.44 15.88
N ILE A 224 -6.40 6.18 16.56
CA ILE A 224 -5.11 6.78 16.26
C ILE A 224 -4.54 6.06 15.04
N SER A 225 -4.30 6.79 13.96
CA SER A 225 -3.57 6.39 12.75
C SER A 225 -2.65 7.54 12.35
N TRP A 226 -1.66 7.31 11.49
CA TRP A 226 -0.83 8.43 11.01
C TRP A 226 -1.65 9.46 10.24
N GLY A 227 -2.70 9.02 9.54
CA GLY A 227 -3.68 9.89 8.90
C GLY A 227 -4.49 10.75 9.88
N SER A 228 -5.07 10.14 10.92
CA SER A 228 -5.88 10.86 11.90
C SER A 228 -5.05 11.82 12.76
N MET A 229 -3.78 11.49 13.01
CA MET A 229 -2.82 12.39 13.65
C MET A 229 -2.59 13.66 12.82
N LEU A 230 -2.45 13.55 11.50
CA LEU A 230 -2.34 14.71 10.61
C LEU A 230 -3.63 15.54 10.58
N ALA A 231 -4.80 14.90 10.65
CA ALA A 231 -6.08 15.59 10.69
C ALA A 231 -6.21 16.48 11.94
N LEU A 232 -5.83 15.95 13.11
CA LEU A 232 -5.82 16.70 14.37
C LEU A 232 -4.84 17.87 14.34
N ALA A 233 -3.74 17.70 13.60
CA ALA A 233 -2.70 18.71 13.48
C ALA A 233 -3.10 19.90 12.58
N GLN A 234 -4.21 19.83 11.82
CA GLN A 234 -4.73 21.00 11.09
C GLN A 234 -5.05 22.17 12.02
N ASN A 235 -5.60 21.88 13.21
CA ASN A 235 -5.90 22.88 14.23
C ASN A 235 -4.64 23.34 15.00
N ALA A 236 -3.50 22.64 14.85
CA ALA A 236 -2.26 22.91 15.57
C ALA A 236 -1.49 24.13 15.03
N PHE A 237 -1.79 24.59 13.81
CA PHE A 237 -1.21 25.83 13.26
C PHE A 237 -1.55 27.05 14.13
N VAL A 238 -2.77 27.09 14.69
CA VAL A 238 -3.19 28.14 15.62
C VAL A 238 -2.43 28.05 16.95
N MET A 239 -2.03 26.85 17.35
CA MET A 239 -1.40 26.55 18.64
C MET A 239 0.14 26.61 18.62
N ARG A 240 0.78 26.97 17.49
CA ARG A 240 2.25 26.91 17.28
C ARG A 240 2.88 25.53 17.56
N ALA A 241 2.10 24.46 17.51
CA ALA A 241 2.55 23.10 17.83
C ALA A 241 3.05 22.36 16.59
N TRP A 242 4.17 22.82 16.02
CA TRP A 242 4.74 22.33 14.76
C TRP A 242 5.05 20.82 14.76
N TRP A 243 5.37 20.24 15.93
CA TRP A 243 5.69 18.81 16.06
C TRP A 243 4.50 17.90 15.73
N MET A 244 3.26 18.36 15.94
CA MET A 244 2.05 17.57 15.65
C MET A 244 1.88 17.28 14.15
N ILE A 245 2.37 18.17 13.28
CA ILE A 245 2.34 17.99 11.83
C ILE A 245 3.63 17.30 11.36
N LEU A 246 4.78 17.82 11.81
CA LEU A 246 6.08 17.42 11.29
C LEU A 246 6.41 15.96 11.60
N ILE A 247 6.14 15.50 12.82
CA ILE A 247 6.58 14.16 13.23
C ILE A 247 5.75 13.06 12.53
N PRO A 248 4.40 13.07 12.54
CA PRO A 248 3.63 12.08 11.80
C PRO A 248 3.89 12.14 10.28
N GLY A 249 4.03 13.35 9.73
CA GLY A 249 4.37 13.54 8.32
C GLY A 249 5.72 12.95 7.94
N LEU A 250 6.74 13.12 8.78
CA LEU A 250 8.07 12.56 8.56
C LEU A 250 8.05 11.02 8.57
N PHE A 251 7.29 10.39 9.47
CA PHE A 251 7.12 8.93 9.49
C PHE A 251 6.44 8.41 8.22
N LEU A 252 5.39 9.10 7.74
CA LEU A 252 4.74 8.76 6.46
C LEU A 252 5.70 8.88 5.28
N ILE A 253 6.46 9.98 5.19
CA ILE A 253 7.45 10.18 4.13
C ILE A 253 8.51 9.08 4.15
N LEU A 254 9.07 8.77 5.33
CA LEU A 254 10.05 7.70 5.48
C LEU A 254 9.49 6.35 5.06
N LEU A 255 8.26 6.02 5.47
CA LEU A 255 7.59 4.79 5.05
C LEU A 255 7.45 4.74 3.52
N PHE A 256 6.96 5.83 2.90
CA PHE A 256 6.73 5.87 1.46
C PHE A 256 8.02 5.78 0.66
N LEU A 257 9.09 6.42 1.11
CA LEU A 257 10.42 6.28 0.51
C LEU A 257 10.89 4.83 0.59
N CYS A 258 10.80 4.20 1.77
CA CYS A 258 11.20 2.80 1.94
C CYS A 258 10.42 1.87 1.02
N LEU A 259 9.08 1.98 0.98
CA LEU A 259 8.23 1.13 0.13
C LEU A 259 8.51 1.36 -1.36
N THR A 260 8.74 2.62 -1.78
CA THR A 260 9.03 2.94 -3.18
C THR A 260 10.38 2.39 -3.62
N GLU A 261 11.43 2.56 -2.81
CA GLU A 261 12.75 2.03 -3.13
C GLU A 261 12.77 0.50 -3.17
N ILE A 262 12.20 -0.16 -2.15
CA ILE A 262 12.11 -1.63 -2.07
C ILE A 262 11.29 -2.18 -3.24
N GLY A 263 10.18 -1.53 -3.57
CA GLY A 263 9.37 -1.88 -4.74
C GLY A 263 10.19 -1.78 -6.02
N SER A 264 10.84 -0.64 -6.27
CA SER A 264 11.63 -0.43 -7.49
C SER A 264 12.78 -1.45 -7.63
N TRP A 265 13.47 -1.76 -6.53
CA TRP A 265 14.53 -2.76 -6.51
C TRP A 265 13.99 -4.17 -6.80
N CYS A 266 12.83 -4.52 -6.22
CA CYS A 266 12.16 -5.79 -6.47
C CYS A 266 11.83 -5.95 -7.96
N GLN A 267 11.24 -4.92 -8.58
CA GLN A 267 10.90 -4.91 -10.00
C GLN A 267 12.14 -5.06 -10.90
N GLU A 268 13.20 -4.29 -10.64
CA GLU A 268 14.45 -4.32 -11.44
C GLU A 268 15.14 -5.68 -11.38
N ARG A 269 15.31 -6.25 -10.18
CA ARG A 269 15.97 -7.55 -9.99
C ARG A 269 15.27 -8.67 -10.75
N MET A 270 13.96 -8.59 -10.84
CA MET A 270 13.15 -9.65 -11.43
C MET A 270 12.97 -9.51 -12.93
N ASN A 271 12.87 -8.27 -13.45
CA ASN A 271 12.93 -8.02 -14.89
C ASN A 271 14.25 -8.48 -15.50
N HIS A 272 15.36 -8.36 -14.76
CA HIS A 272 16.66 -8.89 -15.20
C HIS A 272 16.70 -10.41 -15.33
N LYS A 273 16.07 -11.15 -14.40
CA LYS A 273 16.03 -12.62 -14.44
C LYS A 273 15.29 -13.15 -15.67
N LYS A 274 14.24 -12.45 -16.13
CA LYS A 274 13.49 -12.80 -17.35
C LYS A 274 14.24 -12.54 -18.65
N ARG A 275 15.26 -11.67 -18.67
CA ARG A 275 16.08 -11.38 -19.88
C ARG A 275 17.26 -12.33 -20.06
N GLN A 276 17.59 -13.13 -19.04
CA GLN A 276 18.72 -14.06 -19.05
C GLN A 276 18.30 -15.52 -19.29
N MET A 277 16.99 -15.77 -19.34
CA MET A 277 16.37 -17.03 -19.78
C MET A 277 15.86 -16.84 -21.21
#